data_AF-A0A4U1EEQ6-F1
#
_entry.id   AF-A0A4U1EEQ6-F1
#
_cell.length_a   1.000
_cell.length_b   1.000
_cell.length_c   1.000
_cell.angle_alpha   90.00
_cell.angle_beta   90.00
_cell.angle_gamma   90.00
#
_symmetry.space_group_name_H-M   'P 1'
#
loop_
_entity.id
_entity.type
_entity.pdbx_description
1 polymer ?
#
loop_
_entity_poly.entity_id
_entity_poly.type
_entity_poly.pdbx_seq_one_letter_code
_entity_poly.pdbx_strand_id
1 'polypeptide(L)'
;MRVAAPGIRLSAVVRSLRAAVRSVCTQPVSVNERIENKRQAALLGGGQRRIDAQHKRGKLTARERISLLLDPGSFVESDMFVEHRCADFGMAADKNK
;
A
#
# COMPACT_ATOMS: atom_id res chain seq x y z
N MET A 1 58.65 0.43 37.25
CA MET A 1 59.18 0.40 35.86
C MET A 1 58.09 -0.07 34.92
N ARG A 2 57.97 0.56 33.73
CA ARG A 2 56.98 0.33 32.66
C ARG A 2 57.31 -0.93 31.85
N VAL A 3 56.30 -1.70 31.38
CA VAL A 3 56.19 -2.32 30.02
C VAL A 3 54.69 -2.73 29.82
N ALA A 4 53.86 -1.99 29.07
CA ALA A 4 53.46 -2.14 27.65
C ALA A 4 52.61 -3.39 27.27
N ALA A 5 51.40 -3.14 26.74
CA ALA A 5 50.43 -4.09 26.16
C ALA A 5 50.88 -4.63 24.77
N PRO A 6 50.29 -5.70 24.18
CA PRO A 6 48.94 -5.67 23.56
C PRO A 6 48.12 -6.97 23.82
N GLY A 7 46.79 -7.02 23.85
CA GLY A 7 45.85 -6.37 22.95
C GLY A 7 45.47 -7.27 21.78
N ILE A 8 44.87 -8.45 22.00
CA ILE A 8 44.14 -9.20 20.95
C ILE A 8 42.66 -9.20 21.33
N ARG A 9 41.92 -8.21 20.82
CA ARG A 9 40.45 -8.22 20.88
C ARG A 9 39.94 -9.26 19.87
N LEU A 10 39.33 -10.33 20.38
CA LEU A 10 38.63 -11.37 19.60
C LEU A 10 37.32 -10.85 18.98
N SER A 11 37.32 -9.73 18.26
CA SER A 11 36.09 -9.11 17.73
C SER A 11 36.05 -8.97 16.20
N ALA A 12 36.93 -9.63 15.46
CA ALA A 12 37.12 -9.35 14.03
C ALA A 12 36.58 -10.39 13.03
N VAL A 13 36.04 -11.53 13.47
CA VAL A 13 35.65 -12.60 12.51
C VAL A 13 34.14 -12.70 12.25
N VAL A 14 33.28 -12.12 13.08
CA VAL A 14 31.81 -12.21 12.88
C VAL A 14 31.23 -11.09 12.00
N ARG A 15 32.09 -10.23 11.41
CA ARG A 15 31.66 -9.00 10.73
C ARG A 15 31.57 -9.10 9.21
N SER A 16 31.93 -10.23 8.60
CA SER A 16 32.04 -10.36 7.14
C SER A 16 30.77 -10.91 6.44
N LEU A 17 29.85 -11.55 7.16
CA LEU A 17 28.65 -12.15 6.52
C LEU A 17 27.40 -11.27 6.46
N ARG A 18 27.48 -9.97 6.80
CA ARG A 18 26.29 -9.07 6.79
C ARG A 18 26.19 -8.15 5.57
N ALA A 19 27.22 -8.05 4.74
CA ALA A 19 27.23 -7.09 3.62
C ALA A 19 26.56 -7.64 2.34
N ALA A 20 26.59 -8.95 2.08
CA ALA A 20 26.10 -9.52 0.83
C ALA A 20 24.57 -9.76 0.77
N VAL A 21 23.86 -9.71 1.90
CA VAL A 21 22.39 -9.86 1.95
C VAL A 21 21.66 -8.55 1.60
N ARG A 22 22.39 -7.43 1.54
CA ARG A 22 21.79 -6.09 1.42
C ARG A 22 21.42 -5.67 -0.01
N SER A 23 21.67 -6.51 -1.03
CA SER A 23 21.59 -6.12 -2.45
C SER A 23 20.61 -6.95 -3.30
N VAL A 24 19.69 -7.71 -2.70
CA VAL A 24 18.74 -8.55 -3.46
C VAL A 24 17.30 -7.98 -3.47
N CYS A 25 16.98 -6.99 -2.63
CA CYS A 25 15.58 -6.63 -2.35
C CYS A 25 15.23 -5.12 -2.41
N THR A 26 15.81 -4.35 -3.33
CA THR A 26 15.31 -3.00 -3.65
C THR A 26 15.03 -2.86 -5.13
N GLN A 27 14.32 -3.83 -5.70
CA GLN A 27 13.68 -3.60 -7.00
C GLN A 27 12.37 -2.86 -6.72
N PRO A 28 12.11 -1.70 -7.36
CA PRO A 28 10.80 -1.07 -7.26
C PRO A 28 9.74 -2.04 -7.78
N VAL A 29 8.61 -2.13 -7.07
CA VAL A 29 7.45 -2.94 -7.49
C VAL A 29 7.13 -2.72 -8.96
N SER A 30 6.81 -3.81 -9.66
CA SER A 30 6.57 -3.74 -11.10
C SER A 30 5.41 -2.80 -11.41
N VAL A 31 5.39 -2.21 -12.61
CA VAL A 31 4.28 -1.32 -13.01
C VAL A 31 2.93 -2.03 -12.91
N ASN A 32 2.89 -3.30 -13.28
CA ASN A 32 1.69 -4.13 -13.20
C ASN A 32 1.21 -4.30 -11.75
N GLU A 33 2.14 -4.58 -10.83
CA GLU A 33 1.83 -4.70 -9.41
C GLU A 33 1.31 -3.38 -8.81
N ARG A 34 1.87 -2.24 -9.23
CA ARG A 34 1.37 -0.92 -8.82
C ARG A 34 -0.05 -0.67 -9.30
N ILE A 35 -0.37 -1.07 -10.53
CA ILE A 35 -1.71 -0.94 -11.10
C ILE A 35 -2.70 -1.81 -10.34
N GLU A 36 -2.32 -3.06 -10.05
CA GLU A 36 -3.19 -3.98 -9.31
C GLU A 36 -3.44 -3.50 -7.88
N ASN A 37 -2.42 -3.01 -7.19
CA ASN A 37 -2.58 -2.40 -5.87
C ASN A 37 -3.53 -1.20 -5.89
N LYS A 38 -3.44 -0.34 -6.91
CA LYS A 38 -4.39 0.77 -7.09
C LYS A 38 -5.81 0.28 -7.36
N ARG A 39 -5.97 -0.78 -8.15
CA ARG A 39 -7.27 -1.40 -8.43
C ARG A 39 -7.92 -1.92 -7.15
N GLN A 40 -7.18 -2.67 -6.34
CA GLN A 40 -7.67 -3.17 -5.05
C GLN A 40 -8.08 -2.03 -4.10
N ALA A 41 -7.29 -0.96 -4.04
CA ALA A 41 -7.65 0.22 -3.25
C ALA A 41 -8.93 0.91 -3.77
N ALA A 42 -9.09 1.07 -5.08
CA ALA A 42 -10.28 1.68 -5.69
C ALA A 42 -11.55 0.82 -5.47
N LEU A 43 -11.41 -0.51 -5.44
CA LEU A 43 -12.50 -1.43 -5.13
C LEU A 43 -12.97 -1.29 -3.68
N LEU A 44 -12.04 -1.19 -2.72
CA LEU A 44 -12.33 -0.92 -1.31
C LEU A 44 -12.92 0.47 -1.07
N GLY A 45 -12.60 1.43 -1.94
CA GLY A 45 -13.09 2.82 -1.86
C GLY A 45 -12.73 3.45 -0.51
N GLY A 46 -13.75 3.94 0.22
CA GLY A 46 -13.58 4.54 1.55
C GLY A 46 -13.23 3.57 2.68
N GLY A 47 -12.86 2.32 2.35
CA GLY A 47 -12.41 1.28 3.26
C GLY A 47 -13.53 0.47 3.90
N GLN A 48 -13.16 -0.70 4.44
CA GLN A 48 -14.10 -1.68 5.01
C GLN A 48 -15.04 -1.07 6.04
N ARG A 49 -14.53 -0.18 6.91
CA ARG A 49 -15.33 0.49 7.94
C ARG A 49 -16.52 1.26 7.37
N ARG A 50 -16.36 1.92 6.21
CA ARG A 50 -17.45 2.67 5.57
C ARG A 50 -18.43 1.74 4.84
N ILE A 51 -17.94 0.65 4.26
CA ILE A 51 -18.77 -0.40 3.67
C ILE A 51 -19.69 -1.00 4.73
N ASP A 52 -19.11 -1.45 5.86
CA ASP A 52 -19.87 -2.02 6.97
C ASP A 52 -20.91 -1.03 7.52
N ALA A 53 -20.56 0.27 7.59
CA ALA A 53 -21.49 1.30 8.03
C ALA A 53 -22.68 1.49 7.07
N GLN A 54 -22.51 1.29 5.76
CA GLN A 54 -23.62 1.30 4.80
C GLN A 54 -24.51 0.08 4.99
N HIS A 55 -23.91 -1.11 5.08
CA HIS A 55 -24.65 -2.36 5.26
C HIS A 55 -25.42 -2.39 6.59
N LYS A 56 -24.83 -1.88 7.68
CA LYS A 56 -25.51 -1.72 8.98
C LYS A 56 -26.74 -0.81 8.91
N ARG A 57 -26.79 0.09 7.94
CA ARG A 57 -27.95 0.97 7.68
C ARG A 57 -28.97 0.34 6.72
N GLY A 58 -28.78 -0.92 6.33
CA GLY A 58 -29.61 -1.61 5.32
C GLY A 58 -29.40 -1.07 3.91
N LYS A 59 -28.27 -0.40 3.64
CA LYS A 59 -27.96 0.19 2.33
C LYS A 59 -26.89 -0.60 1.62
N LEU A 60 -27.06 -0.73 0.31
CA LEU A 60 -26.04 -1.27 -0.58
C LEU A 60 -24.98 -0.22 -0.91
N THR A 61 -23.77 -0.68 -1.21
CA THR A 61 -22.70 0.14 -1.78
C THR A 61 -23.03 0.57 -3.22
N ALA A 62 -22.30 1.54 -3.77
CA ALA A 62 -22.54 2.02 -5.13
C ALA A 62 -22.39 0.88 -6.17
N ARG A 63 -21.32 0.07 -6.06
CA ARG A 63 -21.08 -1.05 -6.98
C ARG A 63 -22.12 -2.17 -6.82
N GLU A 64 -22.53 -2.49 -5.60
CA GLU A 64 -23.61 -3.45 -5.37
C GLU A 64 -24.92 -3.03 -6.05
N ARG A 65 -25.26 -1.72 -6.02
CA ARG A 65 -26.45 -1.21 -6.71
C ARG A 65 -26.35 -1.36 -8.23
N ILE A 66 -25.17 -1.09 -8.80
CA ILE A 66 -24.92 -1.29 -10.24
C ILE A 66 -25.09 -2.76 -10.61
N SER A 67 -24.53 -3.67 -9.82
CA SER A 67 -24.65 -5.11 -10.04
C SER A 67 -26.08 -5.65 -9.96
N LEU A 68 -26.97 -4.99 -9.21
CA LEU A 68 -28.39 -5.34 -9.19
C LEU A 68 -29.18 -4.75 -10.35
N LEU A 69 -28.73 -3.62 -10.90
CA LEU A 69 -29.43 -2.89 -11.95
C LEU A 69 -29.13 -3.45 -13.34
N LEU A 70 -27.89 -3.91 -13.56
CA LEU A 70 -27.38 -4.32 -14.88
C LEU A 70 -27.29 -5.83 -15.01
N ASP A 71 -27.31 -6.31 -16.25
CA ASP A 71 -27.11 -7.73 -16.54
C ASP A 71 -25.71 -8.19 -16.09
N PRO A 72 -25.58 -9.41 -15.55
CA PRO A 72 -24.29 -9.93 -15.10
C PRO A 72 -23.22 -9.90 -16.20
N GLY A 73 -22.05 -9.32 -15.89
CA GLY A 73 -20.92 -9.22 -16.82
C GLY A 73 -21.02 -8.12 -17.88
N SER A 74 -22.12 -7.34 -17.91
CA SER A 74 -22.29 -6.24 -18.87
C SER A 74 -21.58 -4.94 -18.45
N PHE A 75 -21.33 -4.75 -17.15
CA PHE A 75 -20.77 -3.50 -16.63
C PHE A 75 -19.27 -3.36 -16.95
N VAL A 76 -18.91 -2.26 -17.62
CA VAL A 76 -17.53 -1.85 -17.88
C VAL A 76 -17.27 -0.52 -17.20
N GLU A 77 -16.42 -0.51 -16.18
CA GLU A 77 -16.09 0.69 -15.40
C GLU A 77 -15.09 1.57 -16.15
N SER A 78 -15.41 2.85 -16.31
CA SER A 78 -14.47 3.88 -16.74
C SER A 78 -14.01 4.72 -15.54
N ASP A 79 -12.87 5.39 -15.65
CA ASP A 79 -12.39 6.36 -14.66
C ASP A 79 -12.14 5.82 -13.23
N MET A 80 -11.87 4.52 -13.08
CA MET A 80 -11.62 3.86 -11.78
C MET A 80 -10.52 4.53 -10.93
N PHE A 81 -9.54 5.17 -11.56
CA PHE A 81 -8.39 5.80 -10.87
C PHE A 81 -8.48 7.32 -10.76
N VAL A 82 -9.64 7.91 -11.09
CA VAL A 82 -9.80 9.37 -11.01
C VAL A 82 -9.80 9.83 -9.55
N GLU A 83 -9.04 10.89 -9.30
CA GLU A 83 -8.90 11.53 -7.99
C GLU A 83 -9.18 13.04 -8.12
N HIS A 84 -9.60 13.67 -7.03
CA HIS A 84 -9.81 15.12 -7.02
C HIS A 84 -8.47 15.87 -7.13
N ARG A 85 -8.51 17.12 -7.61
CA ARG A 85 -7.33 18.01 -7.71
C ARG A 85 -7.39 19.23 -6.79
N CYS A 86 -8.44 19.34 -5.97
CA CYS A 86 -8.62 20.46 -5.05
C CYS A 86 -7.58 20.41 -3.93
N ALA A 87 -6.97 21.57 -3.64
CA ALA A 87 -5.98 21.72 -2.56
C ALA A 87 -6.57 22.41 -1.31
N ASP A 88 -7.74 23.03 -1.42
CA ASP A 88 -8.35 23.82 -0.36
C ASP A 88 -8.92 22.96 0.78
N PHE A 89 -9.20 23.57 1.93
CA PHE A 89 -9.87 22.93 3.08
C PHE A 89 -9.20 21.65 3.62
N GLY A 90 -7.88 21.52 3.43
CA GLY A 90 -7.15 20.31 3.81
C GLY A 90 -7.40 19.12 2.88
N MET A 91 -7.98 19.35 1.69
CA MET A 91 -8.19 18.32 0.67
C MET A 91 -6.91 17.92 -0.05
N ALA A 92 -5.84 18.73 0.00
CA ALA A 92 -4.56 18.38 -0.62
C ALA A 92 -3.92 17.07 -0.09
N ALA A 93 -4.29 16.62 1.10
CA ALA A 93 -3.72 15.41 1.70
C ALA A 93 -4.47 14.14 1.25
N ASP A 94 -3.71 13.08 0.94
CA ASP A 94 -4.21 11.74 0.54
C ASP A 94 -5.14 11.05 1.58
N LYS A 95 -5.30 11.66 2.76
CA LYS A 95 -6.05 11.11 3.90
C LYS A 95 -7.57 11.23 3.76
N ASN A 96 -8.06 12.00 2.78
CA ASN A 96 -9.49 12.18 2.53
C ASN A 96 -10.06 11.16 1.52
N LYS A 97 -9.34 10.05 1.28
CA LYS A 97 -9.90 8.84 0.64
C LYS A 97 -10.99 8.18 1.51
#